data_AF-A0A7Z9WWS1-F1
#
_entry.id   AF-A0A7Z9WWS1-F1
#
_cell.length_a   1.000
_cell.length_b   1.000
_cell.length_c   1.000
_cell.angle_alpha   90.00
_cell.angle_beta   90.00
_cell.angle_gamma   90.00
#
_symmetry.space_group_name_H-M   'P 1'
#
loop_
_entity.id
_entity.type
_entity.pdbx_description
1 polymer ?
#
loop_
_entity_poly.entity_id
_entity_poly.type
_entity_poly.pdbx_seq_one_letter_code
_entity_poly.pdbx_strand_id
1 'polypeptide(L)'
;KNLCDHARHGRDICLELGYPEVAEVVREHVILSEFSLTRYKSGLFFAKELVYYADKRVRHDEIVSLEERLEYILENYGKNDPKRYRLIKENFNKCKQLETVFFSRIELTTSGIQQAVAVGTF
;
A
#
# COMPACT_ATOMS: atom_id res chain seq x y z
N LYS A 1 -4.38 19.01 -9.13
CA LYS A 1 -5.65 18.30 -9.38
C LYS A 1 -5.40 16.79 -9.23
N ASN A 2 -5.91 16.23 -8.14
CA ASN A 2 -5.74 14.86 -7.68
C ASN A 2 -6.19 13.86 -8.76
N LEU A 3 -5.50 12.73 -8.85
CA LEU A 3 -6.13 11.48 -9.33
C LEU A 3 -7.46 11.40 -8.57
N CYS A 4 -8.56 11.16 -9.29
CA CYS A 4 -9.90 10.88 -8.76
C CYS A 4 -9.87 10.53 -7.27
N ASP A 5 -10.52 11.31 -6.41
CA ASP A 5 -10.46 11.10 -4.96
C ASP A 5 -11.29 9.86 -4.57
N HIS A 6 -10.94 8.70 -5.15
CA HIS A 6 -11.62 7.43 -5.01
C HIS A 6 -11.45 6.91 -3.59
N ALA A 7 -10.36 7.27 -2.91
CA ALA A 7 -10.18 7.00 -1.50
C ALA A 7 -11.24 7.74 -0.66
N ARG A 8 -11.50 9.03 -0.92
CA ARG A 8 -12.57 9.76 -0.24
C ARG A 8 -13.96 9.25 -0.61
N HIS A 9 -14.27 9.06 -1.90
CA HIS A 9 -15.58 8.54 -2.30
C HIS A 9 -15.81 7.13 -1.74
N GLY A 10 -14.79 6.27 -1.74
CA GLY A 10 -14.87 4.94 -1.14
C GLY A 10 -15.10 5.00 0.37
N ARG A 11 -14.45 5.94 1.08
CA ARG A 11 -14.75 6.22 2.49
C ARG A 11 -16.21 6.60 2.68
N ASP A 12 -16.71 7.54 1.88
CA ASP A 12 -18.08 8.06 2.01
C ASP A 12 -19.10 6.94 1.79
N ILE A 13 -18.89 6.08 0.78
CA ILE A 13 -19.71 4.87 0.57
C ILE A 13 -19.68 3.95 1.79
N CYS A 14 -18.50 3.70 2.38
CA CYS A 14 -18.40 2.85 3.57
C CYS A 14 -19.15 3.45 4.77
N LEU A 15 -19.11 4.78 4.94
CA LEU A 15 -19.87 5.47 5.99
C LEU A 15 -21.38 5.37 5.77
N GLU A 16 -21.85 5.58 4.55
CA GLU A 16 -23.26 5.46 4.18
C GLU A 16 -23.82 4.05 4.42
N LEU A 17 -22.97 3.03 4.25
CA LEU A 17 -23.32 1.63 4.50
C LEU A 17 -23.16 1.20 5.97
N GLY A 18 -22.71 2.09 6.86
CA GLY A 18 -22.57 1.79 8.30
C GLY A 18 -21.27 1.09 8.69
N TYR A 19 -20.20 1.22 7.91
CA TYR A 19 -18.88 0.62 8.18
C TYR A 19 -17.79 1.68 8.48
N PRO A 20 -17.83 2.36 9.63
CA PRO A 20 -16.91 3.47 9.93
C PRO A 20 -15.44 3.05 10.06
N GLU A 21 -15.14 1.87 10.60
CA GLU A 21 -13.77 1.38 10.73
C GLU A 21 -13.15 1.05 9.36
N VAL A 22 -13.96 0.48 8.45
CA VAL A 22 -13.54 0.17 7.08
C VAL A 22 -13.35 1.46 6.28
N ALA A 23 -14.21 2.46 6.49
CA ALA A 23 -14.07 3.79 5.90
C ALA A 23 -12.68 4.39 6.15
N GLU A 24 -12.16 4.29 7.38
CA GLU A 24 -10.84 4.82 7.72
C GLU A 24 -9.69 4.08 7.01
N VAL A 25 -9.83 2.76 6.81
CA VAL A 25 -8.88 1.95 6.03
C VAL A 25 -8.93 2.35 4.55
N VAL A 26 -10.13 2.45 3.97
CA VAL A 26 -10.34 2.82 2.57
C VAL A 26 -9.85 4.26 2.30
N ARG A 27 -10.02 5.19 3.23
CA ARG A 27 -9.52 6.55 3.08
C ARG A 27 -8.00 6.62 2.89
N GLU A 28 -7.26 5.69 3.50
CA GLU A 28 -5.80 5.76 3.60
C GLU A 28 -5.05 4.71 2.76
N HIS A 29 -5.73 3.85 2.00
CA HIS A 29 -5.08 2.78 1.23
C HIS A 29 -4.07 3.29 0.19
N VAL A 30 -4.30 4.46 -0.42
CA VAL A 30 -3.36 5.04 -1.39
C VAL A 30 -2.22 5.78 -0.69
N ILE A 31 -2.58 6.62 0.30
CA ILE A 31 -1.69 7.52 1.03
C ILE A 31 -2.08 7.45 2.51
N LEU A 32 -1.14 7.06 3.36
CA LEU A 32 -1.32 7.09 4.81
C LEU A 32 -1.31 8.54 5.32
N SER A 33 -2.26 8.88 6.19
CA SER A 33 -2.30 10.20 6.85
C SER A 33 -1.15 10.36 7.86
N GLU A 34 -0.75 9.25 8.47
CA GLU A 34 0.37 9.15 9.41
C GLU A 34 1.34 8.06 8.99
N PHE A 35 2.63 8.37 9.07
CA PHE A 35 3.70 7.39 8.85
C PHE A 35 4.67 7.42 10.03
N SER A 36 4.67 6.38 10.86
CA SER A 36 5.52 6.32 12.06
C SER A 36 6.41 5.08 12.03
N LEU A 37 7.64 5.26 11.54
CA LEU A 37 8.63 4.18 11.52
C LEU A 37 8.95 3.67 12.93
N THR A 38 8.93 4.54 13.94
CA THR A 38 9.11 4.15 15.35
C THR A 38 7.99 3.21 15.82
N ARG A 39 6.73 3.50 15.50
CA ARG A 39 5.58 2.64 15.81
C ARG A 39 5.68 1.30 15.11
N TYR A 40 6.03 1.31 13.82
CA TYR A 40 6.20 0.08 13.05
C TYR A 40 7.35 -0.76 13.61
N LYS A 41 8.45 -0.12 14.03
CA LYS A 41 9.57 -0.78 14.72
C LYS A 41 9.27 -1.24 16.14
N SER A 42 8.13 -0.91 16.74
CA SER A 42 7.64 -1.56 17.97
C SER A 42 6.66 -2.70 17.69
N GLY A 43 6.37 -3.00 16.42
CA GLY A 43 5.46 -4.07 16.01
C GLY A 43 3.98 -3.67 16.04
N LEU A 44 3.66 -2.39 16.21
CA LEU A 44 2.28 -1.91 16.22
C LEU A 44 1.85 -1.46 14.82
N PHE A 45 0.83 -2.12 14.29
CA PHE A 45 0.25 -1.85 12.98
C PHE A 45 -1.27 -1.84 13.06
N PHE A 46 -1.92 -1.09 12.18
CA PHE A 46 -3.34 -1.14 11.98
C PHE A 46 -3.66 -1.72 10.60
N ALA A 47 -4.94 -2.00 10.35
CA ALA A 47 -5.39 -2.56 9.08
C ALA A 47 -5.02 -1.67 7.87
N LYS A 48 -4.97 -0.36 8.06
CA LYS A 48 -4.63 0.60 7.00
C LYS A 48 -3.22 0.43 6.46
N GLU A 49 -2.22 0.15 7.30
CA GLU A 49 -0.85 -0.08 6.81
C GLU A 49 -0.75 -1.37 6.00
N LEU A 50 -1.48 -2.42 6.40
CA LEU A 50 -1.53 -3.69 5.69
C LEU A 50 -2.19 -3.52 4.31
N VAL A 51 -3.36 -2.88 4.25
CA VAL A 51 -4.08 -2.63 3.00
C VAL A 51 -3.28 -1.68 2.09
N TYR A 52 -2.65 -0.65 2.65
CA TYR A 52 -1.78 0.26 1.91
C TYR A 52 -0.58 -0.43 1.25
N TYR A 53 0.01 -1.43 1.93
CA TYR A 53 1.09 -2.24 1.39
C TYR A 53 0.57 -3.23 0.33
N ALA A 54 -0.50 -3.96 0.64
CA ALA A 54 -1.09 -4.97 -0.24
C ALA A 54 -1.52 -4.38 -1.59
N ASP A 55 -2.16 -3.20 -1.60
CA ASP A 55 -2.55 -2.47 -2.81
C ASP A 55 -1.37 -2.15 -3.75
N LYS A 56 -0.18 -1.90 -3.17
CA LYS A 56 1.04 -1.63 -3.94
C LYS A 56 1.79 -2.89 -4.38
N ARG A 57 1.42 -4.05 -3.85
CA ARG A 57 1.92 -5.35 -4.28
C ARG A 57 1.03 -6.01 -5.33
N VAL A 58 -0.08 -5.40 -5.74
CA VAL A 58 -0.99 -5.96 -6.74
C VAL A 58 -1.06 -5.05 -7.97
N ARG A 59 -0.89 -5.63 -9.16
CA ARG A 59 -1.18 -4.97 -10.43
C ARG A 59 -2.16 -5.83 -11.22
N HIS A 60 -3.35 -5.30 -11.46
CA HIS A 60 -4.48 -6.04 -12.02
C HIS A 60 -4.81 -7.25 -11.12
N ASP A 61 -4.48 -8.45 -11.56
CA ASP A 61 -4.67 -9.73 -10.88
C ASP A 61 -3.35 -10.38 -10.43
N GLU A 62 -2.21 -9.71 -10.66
CA GLU A 62 -0.88 -10.24 -10.36
C GLU A 62 -0.28 -9.62 -9.10
N ILE A 63 0.39 -10.45 -8.29
CA ILE A 63 1.27 -9.97 -7.22
C ILE A 63 2.61 -9.59 -7.83
N VAL A 64 2.97 -8.30 -7.75
CA VAL A 64 4.20 -7.71 -8.30
C VAL A 64 5.07 -7.14 -7.19
N SER A 65 6.34 -6.87 -7.48
CA SER A 65 7.24 -6.12 -6.59
C SER A 65 6.86 -4.64 -6.48
N LEU A 66 7.35 -3.96 -5.44
CA LEU A 66 7.14 -2.52 -5.28
C LEU A 66 7.86 -1.71 -6.37
N GLU A 67 8.96 -2.22 -6.90
CA GLU A 67 9.71 -1.67 -8.02
C GLU A 67 8.88 -1.71 -9.32
N GLU A 68 8.38 -2.89 -9.69
CA GLU A 68 7.53 -3.07 -10.89
C GLU A 68 6.26 -2.23 -10.79
N ARG A 69 5.64 -2.18 -9.60
CA ARG A 69 4.47 -1.33 -9.38
C ARG A 69 4.82 0.15 -9.49
N LEU A 70 5.96 0.60 -8.96
CA LEU A 70 6.38 2.00 -9.05
C LEU A 70 6.57 2.42 -10.51
N GLU A 71 7.25 1.59 -11.32
CA GLU A 71 7.45 1.83 -12.74
C GLU A 71 6.11 1.99 -13.47
N TYR A 72 5.20 1.03 -13.28
CA TYR A 72 3.84 1.09 -13.83
C TYR A 72 3.12 2.38 -13.44
N ILE A 73 3.16 2.78 -12.17
CA ILE A 73 2.46 3.97 -11.70
C ILE A 73 3.08 5.26 -12.28
N LEU A 74 4.40 5.33 -12.42
CA LEU A 74 5.07 6.48 -13.03
C LEU A 74 4.68 6.63 -14.50
N GLU A 75 4.65 5.53 -15.26
CA GLU A 75 4.26 5.53 -16.67
C GLU A 75 2.80 5.94 -16.87
N ASN A 76 1.88 5.39 -16.07
CA ASN A 76 0.44 5.57 -16.27
C ASN A 76 -0.14 6.82 -15.58
N TYR A 77 0.44 7.24 -14.45
CA TYR A 77 -0.13 8.29 -13.61
C TYR A 77 0.82 9.46 -13.33
N GLY A 78 2.11 9.32 -13.68
CA GLY A 78 3.07 10.40 -13.52
C GLY A 78 2.74 11.63 -14.36
N LYS A 79 2.15 11.45 -15.55
CA LYS A 79 1.72 12.53 -16.47
C LYS A 79 2.84 13.51 -16.85
N ASN A 80 4.09 13.03 -16.94
CA ASN A 80 5.29 13.85 -17.17
C ASN A 80 5.41 15.07 -16.22
N ASP A 81 4.82 15.00 -15.02
CA ASP A 81 4.85 16.08 -14.02
C ASP A 81 5.91 15.76 -12.95
N PRO A 82 7.03 16.52 -12.90
CA PRO A 82 8.12 16.25 -11.95
C PRO A 82 7.66 16.25 -10.48
N LYS A 83 6.67 17.07 -10.13
CA LYS A 83 6.13 17.11 -8.76
C LYS A 83 5.37 15.82 -8.46
N ARG A 84 4.57 15.32 -9.40
CA ARG A 84 3.88 14.02 -9.24
C ARG A 84 4.86 12.87 -9.15
N TYR A 85 5.89 12.84 -9.99
CA TYR A 85 6.91 11.80 -9.97
C TYR A 85 7.58 11.73 -8.60
N ARG A 86 7.94 12.90 -8.05
CA ARG A 86 8.53 12.99 -6.72
C ARG A 86 7.59 12.45 -5.64
N LEU A 87 6.33 12.89 -5.62
CA LEU A 87 5.33 12.44 -4.63
C LEU A 87 5.06 10.93 -4.72
N ILE A 88 4.98 10.38 -5.93
CA ILE A 88 4.83 8.94 -6.15
C ILE A 88 6.05 8.20 -5.57
N LYS A 89 7.27 8.61 -5.91
CA LYS A 89 8.50 8.00 -5.39
C LYS A 89 8.60 8.09 -3.86
N GLU A 90 8.26 9.23 -3.27
CA GLU A 90 8.23 9.41 -1.81
C GLU A 90 7.23 8.45 -1.15
N ASN A 91 6.04 8.27 -1.74
CA ASN A 91 5.05 7.32 -1.24
C ASN A 91 5.56 5.87 -1.34
N PHE A 92 6.17 5.48 -2.47
CA PHE A 92 6.74 4.14 -2.60
C PHE A 92 7.91 3.90 -1.65
N ASN A 93 8.75 4.90 -1.38
CA ASN A 93 9.82 4.78 -0.38
C ASN A 93 9.27 4.50 1.02
N LYS A 94 8.16 5.14 1.41
CA LYS A 94 7.45 4.80 2.66
C LYS A 94 6.96 3.36 2.65
N CYS A 95 6.40 2.90 1.54
CA CYS A 95 5.95 1.51 1.40
C CYS A 95 7.10 0.49 1.50
N LYS A 96 8.26 0.78 0.91
CA LYS A 96 9.47 -0.06 1.05
C LYS A 96 9.97 -0.13 2.48
N GLN A 97 9.91 0.99 3.21
CA GLN A 97 10.24 0.99 4.64
C GLN A 97 9.27 0.11 5.44
N LEU A 98 7.97 0.14 5.13
CA LEU A 98 7.00 -0.79 5.73
C LEU A 98 7.31 -2.24 5.40
N GLU A 99 7.62 -2.56 4.14
CA GLU A 99 8.01 -3.90 3.70
C GLU A 99 9.18 -4.44 4.53
N THR A 100 10.27 -3.68 4.65
CA THR A 100 11.42 -4.07 5.47
C THR A 100 11.02 -4.39 6.91
N VAL A 101 10.11 -3.62 7.51
CA VAL A 101 9.70 -3.81 8.90
C VAL A 101 8.74 -4.99 9.07
N PHE A 102 7.87 -5.25 8.09
CA PHE A 102 7.03 -6.44 8.09
C PHE A 102 7.89 -7.70 8.03
N PHE A 103 8.82 -7.77 7.08
CA PHE A 103 9.64 -8.95 6.87
C PHE A 103 10.82 -9.09 7.83
N SER A 104 11.17 -8.04 8.60
CA SER A 104 12.09 -8.21 9.73
C SER A 104 11.46 -8.94 10.92
N ARG A 105 10.14 -9.16 10.91
CA ARG A 105 9.38 -9.76 12.02
C ARG A 105 8.74 -11.09 11.70
N ILE A 106 8.71 -11.46 10.44
CA ILE A 106 8.10 -12.69 9.96
C ILE A 106 9.25 -13.54 9.42
N GLU A 107 9.31 -14.82 9.78
CA GLU A 107 10.28 -15.80 9.23
C GLU A 107 9.96 -16.18 7.78
N LEU A 108 9.42 -15.23 7.01
CA LEU A 108 9.15 -15.36 5.59
C LEU A 108 9.91 -14.25 4.91
N THR A 109 10.54 -14.52 3.79
CA THR A 109 11.07 -13.47 2.92
C THR A 109 9.99 -13.07 1.91
N THR A 110 10.13 -11.89 1.29
CA THR A 110 9.26 -11.47 0.18
C THR A 110 9.25 -12.48 -0.96
N SER A 111 10.41 -13.11 -1.25
CA SER A 111 10.53 -14.21 -2.22
C SER A 111 9.85 -15.50 -1.74
N GLY A 112 9.81 -15.75 -0.42
CA GLY A 112 9.14 -16.90 0.18
C GLY A 112 7.62 -16.87 0.03
N ILE A 113 7.00 -15.69 -0.11
CA ILE A 113 5.54 -15.58 -0.34
C ILE A 113 5.14 -16.18 -1.70
N GLN A 114 5.91 -15.95 -2.76
CA GLN A 114 5.62 -16.55 -4.07
C GLN A 114 5.68 -18.09 -4.02
N GLN A 115 6.57 -18.66 -3.19
CA GLN A 115 6.62 -20.10 -2.96
C GLN A 115 5.47 -20.61 -2.10
N ALA A 116 5.12 -19.93 -1.00
CA ALA A 116 4.04 -20.36 -0.11
C ALA A 116 2.66 -20.39 -0.81
N VAL A 117 2.38 -19.39 -1.65
CA VAL A 117 1.14 -19.32 -2.45
C VAL A 117 1.10 -20.41 -3.53
N ALA A 118 2.25 -20.76 -4.11
CA ALA A 118 2.35 -21.82 -5.12
C ALA A 118 2.17 -23.24 -4.53
N VAL A 119 2.46 -23.43 -3.24
CA VAL A 119 2.39 -24.74 -2.57
C VAL A 119 1.05 -24.98 -1.86
N GLY A 120 0.19 -23.95 -1.73
CA GLY A 120 -1.16 -24.11 -1.17
C GLY A 120 -1.19 -24.54 0.30
N THR A 121 -0.13 -24.24 1.05
CA THR A 121 -0.06 -24.51 2.49
C THR A 121 -0.24 -23.22 3.27
N PHE A 122 -1.42 -23.08 3.88
CA PHE A 122 -1.68 -22.25 5.06
C PHE A 122 -1.99 -23.17 6.23
#